data_AF-A0A378FRF4-F1
#
_entry.id   AF-A0A378FRF4-F1
#
_cell.length_a   1.000
_cell.length_b   1.000
_cell.length_c   1.000
_cell.angle_alpha   90.00
_cell.angle_beta   90.00
_cell.angle_gamma   90.00
#
_symmetry.space_group_name_H-M   'P 1'
#
loop_
_entity.id
_entity.type
_entity.pdbx_description
1 polymer ?
#
loop_
_entity_poly.entity_id
_entity_poly.type
_entity_poly.pdbx_seq_one_letter_code
_entity_poly.pdbx_strand_id
1 'polypeptide(L)' 'MRILFIGPPLYGLLYPVLSLAQAFRVNGHEVLIASGGKIRQKSSRGGIGGV' A
#
# COMPACT_ATOMS: atom_id res chain seq x y z
N MET A 1 -9.79 9.14 6.56
CA MET A 1 -9.53 9.76 5.23
C MET A 1 -8.82 8.75 4.32
N ARG A 2 -8.86 8.95 2.99
CA ARG A 2 -8.27 8.03 2.00
C ARG A 2 -6.85 8.49 1.64
N ILE A 3 -5.87 7.59 1.73
CA ILE A 3 -4.44 7.88 1.52
C ILE A 3 -3.86 6.92 0.48
N LEU A 4 -3.19 7.45 -0.54
CA LEU A 4 -2.50 6.70 -1.59
C LEU A 4 -0.98 6.86 -1.47
N PHE A 5 -0.28 5.76 -1.27
CA PHE A 5 1.18 5.70 -1.36
C PHE A 5 1.61 5.19 -2.73
N ILE A 6 2.52 5.92 -3.39
CA ILE A 6 3.13 5.51 -4.66
C ILE A 6 4.61 5.24 -4.41
N GLY A 7 5.02 3.99 -4.55
CA GLY A 7 6.41 3.56 -4.34
C GLY A 7 7.06 2.99 -5.60
N PRO A 8 8.35 3.24 -5.84
CA PRO A 8 9.09 2.54 -6.89
C PRO A 8 9.14 1.02 -6.62
N PRO A 9 9.30 0.16 -7.66
CA PRO A 9 9.30 -1.31 -7.54
C PRO A 9 10.34 -1.94 -6.61
N LEU A 10 11.29 -1.14 -6.10
CA LEU A 10 12.37 -1.66 -5.27
C LEU A 10 11.85 -1.95 -3.86
N TYR A 11 11.84 -3.24 -3.49
CA TYR A 11 11.46 -3.73 -2.17
C TYR A 11 12.15 -3.02 -1.00
N GLY A 12 13.40 -2.58 -1.18
CA GLY A 12 14.14 -1.82 -0.16
C GLY A 12 13.51 -0.48 0.22
N LEU A 13 12.75 0.14 -0.69
CA LEU A 13 12.04 1.41 -0.46
C LEU A 13 10.60 1.21 0.01
N LEU A 14 10.04 0.00 -0.14
CA LEU A 14 8.68 -0.30 0.28
C LEU A 14 8.57 -0.54 1.78
N TYR A 15 9.60 -1.05 2.44
CA TYR A 15 9.53 -1.38 3.88
C TYR A 15 9.21 -0.17 4.78
N PRO A 16 9.84 1.01 4.61
CA PRO A 16 9.46 2.21 5.35
C PRO A 16 8.04 2.69 5.04
N VAL A 17 7.62 2.57 3.77
CA VAL A 17 6.27 2.96 3.30
C VAL A 17 5.20 2.07 3.93
N LEU A 18 5.47 0.77 4.08
CA LEU A 18 4.57 -0.17 4.75
C LEU A 18 4.39 0.15 6.23
N SER A 19 5.47 0.45 6.95
CA SER A 19 5.40 0.86 8.37
C SER A 19 4.56 2.12 8.56
N LEU A 20 4.75 3.10 7.67
CA LEU A 20 3.98 4.35 7.67
C LEU A 20 2.50 4.12 7.30
N ALA A 21 2.24 3.29 6.28
CA ALA A 21 0.89 2.92 5.85
C ALA A 21 0.12 2.21 6.97
N GLN A 22 0.79 1.34 7.74
CA GLN A 22 0.20 0.71 8.92
C GLN A 22 -0.17 1.74 10.01
N ALA A 23 0.70 2.71 10.28
CA ALA A 23 0.42 3.78 11.24
C ALA A 23 -0.84 4.58 10.85
N PHE A 24 -1.03 4.88 9.56
CA PHE A 24 -2.25 5.52 9.09
C PHE A 24 -3.47 4.61 9.22
N ARG A 25 -3.33 3.32 8.92
CA ARG A 25 -4.41 2.34 9.00
C ARG A 25 -4.94 2.16 10.43
N VAL A 26 -4.06 2.10 11.43
CA VAL A 26 -4.48 2.00 12.86
C VAL A 26 -5.16 3.28 13.36
N ASN A 27 -4.89 4.43 12.72
CA ASN A 27 -5.60 5.69 12.97
C ASN A 27 -6.96 5.79 12.23
N GLY A 28 -7.47 4.71 11.64
CA GLY A 28 -8.75 4.69 10.95
C GLY A 28 -8.72 5.28 9.53
N HIS A 29 -7.54 5.43 8.94
CA HIS A 29 -7.41 5.86 7.54
C HIS A 29 -7.51 4.67 6.60
N GLU A 30 -8.18 4.86 5.47
CA GLU A 30 -8.19 3.90 4.37
C GLU A 30 -6.92 4.10 3.55
N VAL A 31 -6.06 3.09 3.47
CA VAL A 31 -4.73 3.20 2.85
C VAL A 31 -4.62 2.27 1.65
N LEU A 32 -4.21 2.84 0.52
CA LEU A 32 -3.92 2.17 -0.74
C LEU A 32 -2.43 2.34 -1.05
N ILE A 33 -1.78 1.28 -1.53
CA ILE A 33 -0.38 1.31 -1.93
C ILE A 33 -0.30 0.85 -3.39
N ALA A 34 0.18 1.73 -4.26
CA ALA A 34 0.48 1.44 -5.65
C ALA A 34 1.99 1.40 -5.83
N SER A 35 2.48 0.44 -6.60
CA SER A 35 3.90 0.38 -6.94
C SER A 35 4.07 -0.25 -8.32
N GLY A 36 4.97 0.34 -9.12
CA GLY A 36 5.16 -0.01 -10.52
C GLY A 36 5.93 -1.31 -10.68
N GLY A 37 5.24 -2.45 -10.73
CA GLY A 37 5.81 -3.79 -10.83
C GLY A 37 4.79 -4.83 -10.37
N LYS A 38 5.06 -6.13 -10.57
CA LYS A 38 4.14 -7.24 -10.23
C LYS A 38 4.07 -7.46 -8.71
N ILE A 39 3.65 -6.46 -7.94
CA ILE A 39 3.41 -6.54 -6.50
C ILE A 39 1.99 -7.05 -6.32
N ARG A 40 1.85 -8.38 -6.39
CA ARG A 40 0.59 -9.06 -6.08
C ARG A 40 0.51 -9.25 -4.58
N GLN A 41 0.31 -8.16 -3.84
CA GLN A 41 -0.17 -8.29 -2.46
C GLN A 41 -1.60 -8.81 -2.51
N LYS A 42 -1.79 -10.02 -1.99
CA LYS A 42 -3.08 -10.63 -1.73
C LYS A 42 -3.82 -9.73 -0.74
N SER A 43 -4.62 -8.82 -1.27
CA SER A 43 -5.62 -8.08 -0.50
C SER A 43 -6.64 -9.08 0.02
N SER A 44 -6.44 -9.51 1.26
CA SER A 44 -7.55 -10.05 2.05
C SER A 44 -8.27 -8.85 2.66
N ARG A 45 -9.50 -8.64 2.18
CA ARG A 45 -10.51 -7.66 2.65
C ARG A 45 -10.35 -6.20 2.21
N GLY A 46 -10.29 -5.97 0.90
CA GLY A 46 -10.58 -4.65 0.34
C GLY A 46 -10.26 -4.62 -1.15
N GLY A 47 -11.29 -4.61 -1.98
CA GLY A 47 -11.19 -4.80 -3.43
C GLY A 47 -10.09 -3.96 -4.07
N ILE A 48 -9.21 -4.63 -4.82
CA ILE A 48 -8.26 -3.98 -5.72
C ILE A 48 -8.49 -4.60 -7.09
N GLY A 49 -9.14 -3.84 -7.98
CA GLY A 49 -9.28 -4.17 -9.39
C GLY A 49 -7.93 -3.96 -10.07
N GLY A 50 -7.48 -4.98 -10.80
CA GLY A 50 -6.22 -4.95 -11.53
C GLY A 50 -6.32 -4.15 -12.82
N VAL A 51 -5.26 -3.40 -13.09
CA VAL A 51 -4.71 -3.09 -14.43
C VAL A 51 -3.20 -3.23 -14.34
#